data_AF-A0A9E7V7J7-F1
#
_entry.id   AF-A0A9E7V7J7-F1
#
_cell.length_a   1.000
_cell.length_b   1.000
_cell.length_c   1.000
_cell.angle_alpha   90.00
_cell.angle_beta   90.00
_cell.angle_gamma   90.00
#
_symmetry.space_group_name_H-M   'P 1'
#
loop_
_entity.id
_entity.type
_entity.pdbx_description
1 polymer ?
#
loop_
_entity_poly.entity_id
_entity_poly.type
_entity_poly.pdbx_seq_one_letter_code
_entity_poly.pdbx_strand_id
1 'polypeptide(L)'
;MSGLIKKGSHVLNILKTRRCLNKALNTLTKYALKGRTFLFIGTKKPATGLVARASFFTKNSFYVNTRWLGGMLTNWQTICKSIYKIRPILKEKQKVVRDILERRQNIKERLIKKALLLRKKSKLILTKGRALLNAFKNYNTNTVTVGPLGLPLQLTPKLTALRQELIKKGMNYVQKRQTIIQKRRELIYQTLLLKEKGFQISSKYKAVLTQLAAYTKKLRQYKYLLILTSEIKCLKTSYQKADTDFGLQSTINPSRNVDRTQQSLENKNLYSVSYGKLKEVHKTQASSWIIPNPPKEILNRIVLTMKQKYENDFLIAAKAAVPSGSAACPEDTGSAKLKGGTTKQIIVCSTLLSKFSRFNSYIKSVIKTLITSIKSLEALALNYGAQLKKIQTTLGNYLDLKNKYVSELQHLKAKLTNERQVIRIVKRKLKALDAQKKLIKFLPRLRYLPTPQTKISQIVKILLSKVVDPKLKYPIENIYDTKLSTSSKKLAAARKKKWQRLEKYFGGIANMTKLTKTNISRNVAIIIGQKEEMNAVRECKKLGIKTFTIVDTNCNPTLSDHIIPANDDSRNAIKYILTKFITRIRLAQKLRSRLQKLQKSGLGL
;
A
#
# COMPACT_ATOMS: atom_id res chain seq x y z
N MET A 1 13.38 49.44 -68.80
CA MET A 1 14.46 48.42 -68.79
C MET A 1 14.81 48.20 -70.25
N SER A 2 15.94 48.74 -70.74
CA SER A 2 16.43 48.37 -72.07
C SER A 2 17.41 47.21 -71.86
N GLY A 3 17.04 46.03 -72.36
CA GLY A 3 17.92 44.87 -72.42
C GLY A 3 18.31 44.65 -73.86
N LEU A 4 19.58 44.33 -74.12
CA LEU A 4 20.05 43.89 -75.44
C LEU A 4 19.29 42.61 -75.81
N ILE A 5 18.49 42.68 -76.87
CA ILE A 5 17.75 41.54 -77.42
C ILE A 5 18.72 40.76 -78.29
N LYS A 6 19.07 39.53 -77.89
CA LYS A 6 19.82 38.60 -78.75
C LYS A 6 18.95 37.35 -78.93
N LYS A 7 18.44 37.14 -80.15
CA LYS A 7 17.67 35.94 -80.55
C LYS A 7 16.48 35.60 -79.63
N GLY A 8 15.61 36.57 -79.33
CA GLY A 8 14.41 36.36 -78.51
C GLY A 8 14.67 36.05 -77.02
N SER A 9 15.93 36.01 -76.59
CA SER A 9 16.31 35.83 -75.19
C SER A 9 16.70 37.17 -74.57
N HIS A 10 16.03 37.53 -73.48
CA HIS A 10 16.32 38.74 -72.74
C HIS A 10 17.47 38.51 -71.74
N VAL A 11 18.54 39.30 -71.84
CA VAL A 11 19.70 39.20 -70.94
C VAL A 11 19.50 40.10 -69.71
N LEU A 12 19.58 39.51 -68.51
CA LEU A 12 19.50 40.23 -67.24
C LEU A 12 20.86 40.81 -66.82
N ASN A 13 20.89 42.10 -66.49
CA ASN A 13 22.10 42.77 -66.02
C ASN A 13 22.41 42.42 -64.54
N ILE A 14 23.43 41.59 -64.33
CA ILE A 14 23.86 41.09 -63.01
C ILE A 14 24.40 42.22 -62.10
N LEU A 15 25.04 43.26 -62.66
CA LEU A 15 25.50 44.41 -61.87
C LEU A 15 24.31 45.17 -61.30
N LYS A 16 23.26 45.35 -62.12
CA LYS A 16 22.00 45.94 -61.67
C LYS A 16 21.32 45.06 -60.62
N THR A 17 21.30 43.74 -60.82
CA THR A 17 20.82 42.77 -59.82
C THR A 17 21.55 42.95 -58.49
N ARG A 18 22.89 43.00 -58.49
CA ARG A 18 23.70 43.15 -57.28
C ARG A 18 23.41 44.47 -56.55
N ARG A 19 23.34 45.59 -57.27
CA ARG A 19 23.01 46.91 -56.69
C ARG A 19 21.62 46.91 -56.05
N CYS A 20 20.62 46.43 -56.79
CA CYS A 20 19.23 46.36 -56.30
C CYS A 20 19.09 45.39 -55.12
N LEU A 21 19.74 44.23 -55.18
CA LEU A 21 19.75 43.23 -54.11
C LEU A 21 20.37 43.81 -52.82
N ASN A 22 21.49 44.53 -52.91
CA ASN A 22 22.12 45.16 -51.75
C ASN A 22 21.21 46.22 -51.12
N LYS A 23 20.58 47.07 -51.94
CA LYS A 23 19.60 48.05 -51.47
C LYS A 23 18.44 47.35 -50.76
N ALA A 24 17.90 46.29 -51.35
CA ALA A 24 16.82 45.49 -50.78
C ALA A 24 17.22 44.83 -49.44
N LEU A 25 18.41 44.23 -49.36
CA LEU A 25 18.95 43.61 -48.14
C LEU A 25 19.06 44.63 -47.00
N ASN A 26 19.53 45.85 -47.28
CA ASN A 26 19.64 46.91 -46.28
C ASN A 26 18.26 47.32 -45.75
N THR A 27 17.28 47.51 -46.65
CA THR A 27 15.91 47.83 -46.25
C THR A 27 15.22 46.70 -45.48
N LEU A 28 15.41 45.44 -45.87
CA LEU A 28 14.90 44.27 -45.13
C LEU A 28 15.52 44.18 -43.73
N THR A 29 16.81 44.48 -43.60
CA THR A 29 17.51 44.53 -42.31
C THR A 29 16.87 45.59 -41.40
N LYS A 30 16.61 46.79 -41.92
CA LYS A 30 15.91 47.86 -41.18
C LYS A 30 14.51 47.43 -40.71
N TYR A 31 13.73 46.79 -41.58
CA TYR A 31 12.40 46.29 -41.22
C TYR A 31 12.44 45.16 -40.18
N ALA A 32 13.43 44.26 -40.27
CA ALA A 32 13.63 43.19 -39.31
C ALA A 32 14.06 43.72 -37.92
N LEU A 33 14.90 44.76 -37.87
CA LEU A 33 15.25 45.45 -36.62
C LEU A 33 14.04 46.12 -35.98
N LYS A 34 13.19 46.78 -36.78
CA LYS A 34 11.89 47.34 -36.35
C LYS A 34 10.89 46.26 -35.94
N GLY A 35 11.15 44.99 -36.25
CA GLY A 35 10.34 43.85 -35.81
C GLY A 35 9.09 43.65 -36.63
N ARG A 36 9.11 44.13 -37.88
CA ARG A 36 8.04 43.88 -38.83
C ARG A 36 7.98 42.39 -39.18
N THR A 37 6.79 41.95 -39.52
CA THR A 37 6.44 40.60 -39.95
C THR A 37 6.67 40.45 -41.45
N PHE A 38 7.17 39.29 -41.88
CA PHE A 38 7.50 39.03 -43.28
C PHE A 38 6.54 38.01 -43.90
N LEU A 39 6.01 38.30 -45.08
CA LEU A 39 5.15 37.39 -45.83
C LEU A 39 5.85 36.96 -47.12
N PHE A 40 6.27 35.70 -47.19
CA PHE A 40 6.92 35.13 -48.37
C PHE A 40 5.88 34.52 -49.31
N ILE A 41 5.86 34.96 -50.57
CA ILE A 41 4.85 34.56 -51.55
C ILE A 41 5.58 34.03 -52.78
N GLY A 42 5.22 32.82 -53.22
CA GLY A 42 5.68 32.29 -54.49
C GLY A 42 5.09 30.91 -54.75
N THR A 43 4.14 30.85 -55.67
CA THR A 43 3.44 29.60 -56.04
C THR A 43 4.08 28.89 -57.24
N LYS A 44 5.00 29.56 -57.93
CA LYS A 44 5.80 29.00 -59.03
C LYS A 44 6.57 27.76 -58.55
N LYS A 45 6.55 26.67 -59.34
CA LYS A 45 7.20 25.37 -59.02
C LYS A 45 8.63 25.49 -58.44
N PRO A 46 9.56 26.25 -59.05
CA PRO A 46 10.91 26.47 -58.51
C PRO A 46 10.93 27.18 -57.13
N ALA A 47 9.93 28.01 -56.83
CA ALA A 47 9.85 28.81 -55.62
C ALA A 47 9.12 28.10 -54.45
N THR A 48 8.12 27.25 -54.73
CA THR A 48 7.20 26.66 -53.75
C THR A 48 7.89 26.12 -52.49
N GLY A 49 8.92 25.27 -52.67
CA GLY A 49 9.64 24.67 -51.54
C GLY A 49 10.62 25.63 -50.86
N LEU A 50 11.14 26.61 -51.60
CA LEU A 50 12.14 27.56 -51.09
C LEU A 50 11.50 28.65 -50.24
N VAL A 51 10.32 29.15 -50.62
CA VAL A 51 9.53 30.15 -49.89
C VAL A 51 9.11 29.61 -48.52
N ALA A 52 8.55 28.39 -48.48
CA ALA A 52 8.18 27.72 -47.22
C ALA A 52 9.41 27.52 -46.31
N ARG A 53 10.54 27.10 -46.89
CA ARG A 53 11.82 26.96 -46.18
C ARG A 53 12.33 28.30 -45.64
N ALA A 54 12.21 29.38 -46.42
CA ALA A 54 12.66 30.71 -46.02
C ALA A 54 11.87 31.24 -44.83
N SER A 55 10.54 31.07 -44.85
CA SER A 55 9.70 31.40 -43.70
C SER A 55 10.08 30.57 -42.47
N PHE A 56 10.24 29.24 -42.60
CA PHE A 56 10.58 28.39 -41.46
C PHE A 56 11.88 28.82 -40.73
N PHE A 57 12.89 29.29 -41.45
CA PHE A 57 14.16 29.72 -40.86
C PHE A 57 14.15 31.14 -40.28
N THR A 58 13.10 31.92 -40.53
CA THR A 58 12.98 33.31 -40.05
C THR A 58 11.90 33.39 -38.97
N LYS A 59 12.14 34.14 -37.89
CA LYS A 59 11.10 34.35 -36.87
C LYS A 59 10.07 35.34 -37.41
N ASN A 60 8.83 35.28 -36.93
CA ASN A 60 7.76 36.22 -37.29
C ASN A 60 7.54 36.35 -38.81
N SER A 61 7.61 35.23 -39.51
CA SER A 61 7.34 35.16 -40.93
C SER A 61 6.25 34.15 -41.25
N PHE A 62 5.62 34.37 -42.40
CA PHE A 62 4.53 33.57 -42.92
C PHE A 62 4.80 33.31 -44.40
N TYR A 63 4.10 32.33 -44.98
CA TYR A 63 4.27 32.06 -46.39
C TYR A 63 2.99 31.62 -47.10
N VAL A 64 2.97 31.83 -48.41
CA VAL A 64 2.01 31.26 -49.36
C VAL A 64 2.80 30.69 -50.53
N ASN A 65 2.72 29.38 -50.72
CA ASN A 65 3.55 28.67 -51.71
C ASN A 65 2.75 27.81 -52.70
N THR A 66 1.43 27.73 -52.56
CA THR A 66 0.56 26.86 -53.37
C THR A 66 -0.37 27.64 -54.29
N ARG A 67 -1.22 28.52 -53.73
CA ARG A 67 -2.10 29.40 -54.50
C ARG A 67 -2.50 30.63 -53.67
N TRP A 68 -2.42 31.81 -54.27
CA TRP A 68 -3.06 33.00 -53.72
C TRP A 68 -4.55 33.03 -54.10
N LEU A 69 -5.45 33.02 -53.12
CA LEU A 69 -6.88 33.27 -53.37
C LEU A 69 -7.14 34.78 -53.31
N GLY A 70 -8.04 35.29 -54.14
CA GLY A 70 -8.47 36.68 -54.03
C GLY A 70 -9.11 36.93 -52.66
N GLY A 71 -8.78 38.06 -52.03
CA GLY A 71 -9.32 38.40 -50.71
C GLY A 71 -8.48 37.89 -49.54
N MET A 72 -7.29 37.32 -49.80
CA MET A 72 -6.42 36.72 -48.77
C MET A 72 -6.02 37.70 -47.66
N LEU A 73 -5.79 38.97 -48.00
CA LEU A 73 -5.45 40.01 -47.02
C LEU A 73 -6.58 41.04 -46.87
N THR A 74 -7.32 41.29 -47.95
CA THR A 74 -8.40 42.30 -47.98
C THR A 74 -9.69 41.82 -47.30
N ASN A 75 -10.03 40.53 -47.39
CA ASN A 75 -11.17 39.90 -46.69
C ASN A 75 -10.71 39.01 -45.52
N TRP A 76 -9.88 39.58 -44.63
CA TRP A 76 -9.19 38.82 -43.58
C TRP A 76 -10.13 38.10 -42.61
N GLN A 77 -11.31 38.66 -42.31
CA GLN A 77 -12.29 38.05 -41.40
C GLN A 77 -12.79 36.70 -41.91
N THR A 78 -13.11 36.62 -43.22
CA THR A 78 -13.56 35.37 -43.85
C THR A 78 -12.43 34.33 -43.93
N ILE A 79 -11.21 34.80 -44.19
CA ILE A 79 -10.02 33.95 -44.17
C ILE A 79 -9.75 33.42 -42.75
N CYS A 80 -9.91 34.24 -41.71
CA CYS A 80 -9.79 33.82 -40.32
C CYS A 80 -10.80 32.72 -39.97
N LYS A 81 -12.07 32.84 -40.39
CA LYS A 81 -13.08 31.78 -40.23
C LYS A 81 -12.64 30.48 -40.90
N SER A 82 -12.02 30.56 -42.07
CA SER A 82 -11.51 29.40 -42.81
C SER A 82 -10.28 28.76 -42.14
N ILE A 83 -9.36 29.57 -41.61
CA ILE A 83 -8.20 29.11 -40.83
C ILE A 83 -8.64 28.47 -39.52
N TYR A 84 -9.65 29.01 -38.84
CA TYR A 84 -10.14 28.46 -37.58
C TYR A 84 -10.63 27.02 -37.75
N LYS A 85 -11.26 26.69 -38.89
CA LYS A 85 -11.71 25.33 -39.24
C LYS A 85 -10.56 24.30 -39.29
N ILE A 86 -9.35 24.70 -39.70
CA ILE A 86 -8.18 23.81 -39.81
C ILE A 86 -7.20 23.94 -38.64
N ARG A 87 -7.32 24.99 -37.82
CA ARG A 87 -6.46 25.24 -36.66
C ARG A 87 -6.27 24.03 -35.72
N PRO A 88 -7.30 23.24 -35.35
CA PRO A 88 -7.09 22.07 -34.49
C PRO A 88 -6.18 21.03 -35.17
N ILE A 89 -6.37 20.77 -36.46
CA ILE A 89 -5.57 19.83 -37.25
C ILE A 89 -4.12 20.29 -37.33
N LEU A 90 -3.88 21.57 -37.58
CA LEU A 90 -2.54 22.16 -37.62
C LEU A 90 -1.82 22.04 -36.27
N LYS A 91 -2.53 22.27 -35.15
CA LYS A 91 -1.98 22.12 -33.80
C LYS A 91 -1.57 20.67 -33.51
N GLU A 92 -2.41 19.71 -33.87
CA GLU A 92 -2.12 18.28 -33.72
C GLU A 92 -0.93 17.85 -34.56
N LYS A 93 -0.88 18.25 -35.83
CA LYS A 93 0.30 18.03 -36.70
C LYS A 93 1.57 18.64 -36.10
N GLN A 94 1.49 19.86 -35.58
CA GLN A 94 2.62 20.51 -34.92
C GLN A 94 3.05 19.78 -33.64
N LYS A 95 2.11 19.19 -32.88
CA LYS A 95 2.43 18.34 -31.73
C LYS A 95 3.18 17.08 -32.18
N VAL A 96 2.63 16.34 -33.15
CA VAL A 96 3.27 15.14 -33.72
C VAL A 96 4.69 15.43 -34.21
N VAL A 97 4.88 16.51 -34.98
CA VAL A 97 6.21 16.92 -35.47
C VAL A 97 7.16 17.27 -34.33
N ARG A 98 6.68 17.95 -33.27
CA ARG A 98 7.50 18.24 -32.08
C ARG A 98 7.93 16.96 -31.37
N ASP A 99 6.99 16.05 -31.11
CA ASP A 99 7.25 14.78 -30.43
C ASP A 99 8.27 13.93 -31.22
N ILE A 100 8.17 13.94 -32.55
CA ILE A 100 9.13 13.29 -33.45
C ILE A 100 10.53 13.91 -33.31
N LEU A 101 10.63 15.24 -33.38
CA LEU A 101 11.92 15.93 -33.29
C LEU A 101 12.58 15.73 -31.93
N GLU A 102 11.79 15.74 -30.86
CA GLU A 102 12.25 15.45 -29.50
C GLU A 102 12.78 14.02 -29.38
N ARG A 103 12.01 13.01 -29.83
CA ARG A 103 12.47 11.62 -29.86
C ARG A 103 13.77 11.46 -30.65
N ARG A 104 13.86 12.09 -31.82
CA ARG A 104 15.08 12.07 -32.66
C ARG A 104 16.28 12.68 -31.92
N GLN A 105 16.08 13.77 -31.20
CA GLN A 105 17.10 14.42 -30.39
C GLN A 105 17.54 13.55 -29.19
N ASN A 106 16.59 12.93 -28.48
CA ASN A 106 16.89 12.02 -27.37
C ASN A 106 17.71 10.81 -27.82
N ILE A 107 17.36 10.22 -28.96
CA ILE A 107 18.12 9.11 -29.56
C ILE A 107 19.54 9.58 -29.93
N LYS A 108 19.67 10.75 -30.57
CA LYS A 108 20.97 11.35 -30.91
C LYS A 108 21.86 11.50 -29.68
N GLU A 109 21.33 12.08 -28.61
CA GLU A 109 22.07 12.30 -27.36
C GLU A 109 22.48 10.97 -26.71
N ARG A 110 21.59 9.99 -26.68
CA ARG A 110 21.87 8.64 -26.17
C ARG A 110 23.00 7.97 -26.94
N LEU A 111 22.99 8.04 -28.27
CA LEU A 111 24.04 7.48 -29.12
C LEU A 111 25.39 8.15 -28.88
N ILE A 112 25.42 9.49 -28.78
CA ILE A 112 26.65 10.24 -28.46
C ILE A 112 27.18 9.83 -27.08
N LYS A 113 26.33 9.83 -26.05
CA LYS A 113 26.70 9.41 -24.68
C LYS A 113 27.27 7.98 -24.68
N LYS A 114 26.62 7.05 -25.38
CA LYS A 114 27.07 5.65 -25.49
C LYS A 114 28.44 5.55 -26.20
N ALA A 115 28.64 6.28 -27.29
CA ALA A 115 29.91 6.28 -28.02
C ALA A 115 31.06 6.84 -27.17
N LEU A 116 30.83 7.94 -26.45
CA LEU A 116 31.80 8.53 -25.53
C LEU A 116 32.14 7.58 -24.36
N LEU A 117 31.12 6.90 -23.81
CA LEU A 117 31.31 5.91 -22.75
C LEU A 117 32.13 4.71 -23.25
N LEU A 118 31.86 4.21 -24.45
CA LEU A 118 32.65 3.13 -25.07
C LEU A 118 34.11 3.55 -25.26
N ARG A 119 34.37 4.78 -25.72
CA ARG A 119 35.72 5.33 -25.84
C ARG A 119 36.45 5.41 -24.49
N LYS A 120 35.76 5.81 -23.42
CA LYS A 120 36.35 5.83 -22.06
C LYS A 120 36.67 4.42 -21.58
N LYS A 121 35.73 3.48 -21.75
CA LYS A 121 35.91 2.08 -21.35
C LYS A 121 37.04 1.40 -22.12
N SER A 122 37.13 1.61 -23.44
CA SER A 122 38.22 1.05 -24.24
C SER A 122 39.58 1.57 -23.80
N LYS A 123 39.69 2.86 -23.45
CA LYS A 123 40.92 3.44 -22.88
C LYS A 123 41.30 2.73 -21.58
N LEU A 124 40.35 2.62 -20.64
CA LEU A 124 40.58 2.02 -19.33
C LEU A 124 40.99 0.54 -19.42
N ILE A 125 40.37 -0.22 -20.32
CA ILE A 125 40.71 -1.63 -20.55
C ILE A 125 42.16 -1.76 -21.01
N LEU A 126 42.61 -0.90 -21.93
CA LEU A 126 43.98 -0.92 -22.43
C LEU A 126 44.99 -0.47 -21.38
N THR A 127 44.68 0.55 -20.58
CA THR A 127 45.59 0.98 -19.49
C THR A 127 45.74 -0.11 -18.44
N LYS A 128 44.63 -0.75 -18.03
CA LYS A 128 44.66 -1.89 -17.09
C LYS A 128 45.39 -3.09 -17.66
N GLY A 129 45.18 -3.39 -18.94
CA GLY A 129 45.86 -4.46 -19.64
C GLY A 129 47.37 -4.26 -19.74
N ARG A 130 47.82 -3.05 -20.09
CA ARG A 130 49.25 -2.69 -20.10
C ARG A 130 49.87 -2.76 -18.71
N ALA A 131 49.21 -2.21 -17.69
CA ALA A 131 49.68 -2.29 -16.31
C ALA A 131 49.84 -3.75 -15.84
N LEU A 132 48.88 -4.60 -16.21
CA LEU A 132 48.95 -6.02 -15.93
C LEU A 132 50.12 -6.70 -16.66
N LEU A 133 50.33 -6.42 -17.96
CA LEU A 133 51.50 -6.94 -18.69
C LEU A 133 52.82 -6.50 -18.08
N ASN A 134 52.93 -5.24 -17.63
CA ASN A 134 54.12 -4.74 -16.95
C ASN A 134 54.36 -5.46 -15.62
N ALA A 135 53.31 -5.70 -14.84
CA ALA A 135 53.40 -6.47 -13.61
C ALA A 135 53.89 -7.93 -13.86
N PHE A 136 53.48 -8.54 -14.98
CA PHE A 136 54.02 -9.85 -15.39
C PHE A 136 55.48 -9.78 -15.83
N LYS A 137 55.87 -8.76 -16.60
CA LYS A 137 57.27 -8.58 -17.05
C LYS A 137 58.24 -8.39 -15.89
N ASN A 138 57.89 -7.52 -14.92
CA ASN A 138 58.73 -7.24 -13.75
C ASN A 138 58.83 -8.42 -12.78
N TYR A 139 57.91 -9.39 -12.85
CA TYR A 139 57.97 -10.59 -12.01
C TYR A 139 58.98 -11.60 -12.58
N ASN A 140 58.99 -11.80 -13.89
CA ASN A 140 59.92 -12.72 -14.56
C ASN A 140 61.39 -12.30 -14.44
N THR A 141 61.69 -11.03 -14.16
CA THR A 141 63.06 -10.52 -14.00
C THR A 141 63.63 -10.77 -12.60
N ASN A 142 62.80 -11.02 -11.58
CA ASN A 142 63.24 -11.16 -10.18
C ASN A 142 63.30 -12.61 -9.67
N THR A 143 62.95 -13.60 -10.49
CA THR A 143 63.05 -15.03 -10.12
C THR A 143 63.60 -15.83 -11.29
N VAL A 144 64.86 -16.26 -11.16
CA VAL A 144 65.45 -17.32 -11.99
C VAL A 144 64.65 -18.62 -11.74
N THR A 145 64.40 -19.36 -12.82
CA THR A 145 63.82 -20.73 -12.92
C THR A 145 62.35 -20.98 -12.52
N VAL A 146 61.36 -20.49 -13.28
CA VAL A 146 60.09 -21.24 -13.56
C VAL A 146 59.52 -20.84 -14.94
N GLY A 147 59.02 -21.82 -15.71
CA GLY A 147 58.52 -21.69 -17.10
C GLY A 147 57.34 -20.72 -17.37
N PRO A 148 56.78 -20.71 -18.61
CA PRO A 148 56.15 -19.54 -19.24
C PRO A 148 54.70 -19.22 -18.81
N LEU A 149 54.27 -19.52 -17.59
CA LEU A 149 52.95 -19.13 -17.07
C LEU A 149 53.00 -18.68 -15.60
N GLY A 150 52.97 -17.36 -15.39
CA GLY A 150 53.08 -16.71 -14.07
C GLY A 150 51.93 -16.93 -13.07
N LEU A 151 52.17 -16.50 -11.84
CA LEU A 151 51.45 -16.75 -10.57
C LEU A 151 49.91 -16.71 -10.50
N PRO A 152 49.12 -15.92 -11.25
CA PRO A 152 47.67 -15.89 -11.04
C PRO A 152 46.96 -17.22 -11.34
N LEU A 153 47.62 -18.17 -12.01
CA LEU A 153 47.13 -19.55 -12.13
C LEU A 153 47.41 -20.41 -10.89
N GLN A 154 48.46 -20.13 -10.10
CA GLN A 154 48.81 -20.91 -8.90
C GLN A 154 47.98 -20.53 -7.67
N LEU A 155 47.48 -19.29 -7.58
CA LEU A 155 46.55 -18.87 -6.51
C LEU A 155 45.11 -19.40 -6.72
N THR A 156 44.71 -19.68 -7.96
CA THR A 156 43.37 -20.21 -8.25
C THR A 156 43.07 -21.54 -7.56
N PRO A 157 43.92 -22.59 -7.60
CA PRO A 157 43.66 -23.86 -6.92
C PRO A 157 43.57 -23.70 -5.39
N LYS A 158 44.42 -22.87 -4.79
CA LYS A 158 44.38 -22.57 -3.34
C LYS A 158 43.06 -21.91 -2.92
N LEU A 159 42.60 -20.91 -3.68
CA LEU A 159 41.33 -20.22 -3.42
C LEU A 159 40.10 -21.10 -3.69
N THR A 160 40.17 -22.02 -4.66
CA THR A 160 39.10 -22.99 -4.91
C THR A 160 39.01 -24.05 -3.81
N ALA A 161 40.14 -24.54 -3.30
CA ALA A 161 40.18 -25.47 -2.17
C ALA A 161 39.58 -24.81 -0.90
N LEU A 162 40.01 -23.59 -0.57
CA LEU A 162 39.46 -22.83 0.55
C LEU A 162 37.96 -22.58 0.41
N ARG A 163 37.47 -22.34 -0.81
CA ARG A 163 36.02 -22.21 -1.08
C ARG A 163 35.27 -23.51 -0.78
N GLN A 164 35.80 -24.66 -1.21
CA GLN A 164 35.16 -25.96 -0.97
C GLN A 164 35.10 -26.28 0.53
N GLU A 165 36.18 -25.99 1.26
CA GLU A 165 36.24 -26.18 2.71
C GLU A 165 35.18 -25.34 3.45
N LEU A 166 35.05 -24.06 3.10
CA LEU A 166 34.04 -23.16 3.67
C LEU A 166 32.61 -23.60 3.35
N ILE A 167 32.37 -24.18 2.17
CA ILE A 167 31.06 -24.74 1.82
C ILE A 167 30.75 -25.96 2.69
N LYS A 168 31.73 -26.86 2.89
CA LYS A 168 31.57 -28.03 3.77
C LYS A 168 31.25 -27.62 5.21
N LYS A 169 31.99 -26.66 5.77
CA LYS A 169 31.72 -26.10 7.11
C LYS A 169 30.32 -25.47 7.20
N GLY A 170 29.92 -24.70 6.19
CA GLY A 170 28.59 -24.10 6.12
C GLY A 170 27.45 -25.13 6.08
N MET A 171 27.62 -26.24 5.34
CA MET A 171 26.64 -27.34 5.31
C MET A 171 26.45 -27.97 6.69
N ASN A 172 27.54 -28.22 7.42
CA ASN A 172 27.49 -28.77 8.78
C ASN A 172 26.74 -27.84 9.75
N TYR A 173 26.93 -26.52 9.66
CA TYR A 173 26.18 -25.56 10.49
C TYR A 173 24.69 -25.50 10.14
N VAL A 174 24.33 -25.65 8.86
CA VAL A 174 22.93 -25.72 8.43
C VAL A 174 22.24 -26.97 9.00
N GLN A 175 22.88 -28.13 8.93
CA GLN A 175 22.37 -29.37 9.52
C GLN A 175 22.18 -29.24 11.03
N LYS A 176 23.18 -28.74 11.77
CA LYS A 176 23.07 -28.48 13.22
C LYS A 176 21.95 -27.51 13.56
N ARG A 177 21.72 -26.50 12.72
CA ARG A 177 20.60 -25.56 12.90
C ARG A 177 19.24 -26.23 12.71
N GLN A 178 19.11 -27.14 11.73
CA GLN A 178 17.87 -27.88 11.48
C GLN A 178 17.50 -28.77 12.67
N THR A 179 18.48 -29.51 13.22
CA THR A 179 18.24 -30.39 14.37
C THR A 179 17.79 -29.61 15.61
N ILE A 180 18.40 -28.46 15.91
CA ILE A 180 17.99 -27.60 17.05
C ILE A 180 16.59 -27.02 16.84
N ILE A 181 16.24 -26.63 15.60
CA ILE A 181 14.89 -26.15 15.28
C ILE A 181 13.85 -27.24 15.53
N GLN A 182 14.14 -28.49 15.16
CA GLN A 182 13.27 -29.63 15.40
C GLN A 182 13.07 -29.87 16.90
N LYS A 183 14.16 -29.96 17.67
CA LYS A 183 14.10 -30.11 19.14
C LYS A 183 13.30 -29.00 19.81
N ARG A 184 13.43 -27.76 19.33
CA ARG A 184 12.64 -26.62 19.83
C ARG A 184 11.14 -26.77 19.53
N ARG A 185 10.76 -27.30 18.36
CA ARG A 185 9.35 -27.56 18.03
C ARG A 185 8.75 -28.61 18.94
N GLU A 186 9.48 -29.71 19.15
CA GLU A 186 9.10 -30.78 20.08
C GLU A 186 8.91 -30.21 21.50
N LEU A 187 9.85 -29.39 21.98
CA LEU A 187 9.76 -28.74 23.29
C LEU A 187 8.51 -27.82 23.40
N ILE A 188 8.19 -27.04 22.37
CA ILE A 188 6.99 -26.19 22.35
C ILE A 188 5.73 -27.03 22.45
N TYR A 189 5.66 -28.13 21.69
CA TYR A 189 4.53 -29.05 21.73
C TYR A 189 4.34 -29.66 23.12
N GLN A 190 5.42 -30.17 23.72
CA GLN A 190 5.38 -30.72 25.09
C GLN A 190 4.96 -29.68 26.13
N THR A 191 5.44 -28.43 25.96
CA THR A 191 5.05 -27.32 26.84
C THR A 191 3.55 -27.01 26.74
N LEU A 192 2.96 -27.05 25.54
CA LEU A 192 1.53 -26.80 25.34
C LEU A 192 0.68 -27.91 25.98
N LEU A 193 1.01 -29.17 25.71
CA LEU A 193 0.32 -30.32 26.28
C LEU A 193 0.37 -30.32 27.82
N LEU A 194 1.52 -29.94 28.39
CA LEU A 194 1.68 -29.84 29.83
C LEU A 194 0.86 -28.69 30.44
N LYS A 195 0.72 -27.56 29.73
CA LYS A 195 -0.15 -26.44 30.15
C LYS A 195 -1.62 -26.81 30.13
N GLU A 196 -2.08 -27.54 29.12
CA GLU A 196 -3.47 -28.03 29.05
C GLU A 196 -3.79 -28.97 30.23
N LYS A 197 -2.89 -29.93 30.52
CA LYS A 197 -3.00 -30.79 31.71
C LYS A 197 -3.03 -29.97 33.00
N GLY A 198 -2.16 -28.97 33.11
CA GLY A 198 -2.14 -28.04 34.24
C GLY A 198 -3.47 -27.28 34.41
N PHE A 199 -4.07 -26.82 33.31
CA PHE A 199 -5.37 -26.15 33.33
C PHE A 199 -6.50 -27.07 33.79
N GLN A 200 -6.57 -28.30 33.26
CA GLN A 200 -7.57 -29.29 33.68
C GLN A 200 -7.46 -29.62 35.17
N ILE A 201 -6.24 -29.86 35.67
CA ILE A 201 -6.00 -30.13 37.10
C ILE A 201 -6.34 -28.90 37.94
N SER A 202 -5.99 -27.69 37.48
CA SER A 202 -6.34 -26.45 38.17
C SER A 202 -7.86 -26.24 38.27
N SER A 203 -8.60 -26.55 37.21
CA SER A 203 -10.07 -26.51 37.22
C SER A 203 -10.67 -27.50 38.22
N LYS A 204 -10.17 -28.75 38.23
CA LYS A 204 -10.59 -29.78 39.21
C LYS A 204 -10.25 -29.36 40.63
N TYR A 205 -9.05 -28.81 40.86
CA TYR A 205 -8.63 -28.30 42.16
C TYR A 205 -9.53 -27.17 42.66
N LYS A 206 -9.86 -26.18 41.81
CA LYS A 206 -10.81 -25.11 42.14
C LYS A 206 -12.20 -25.66 42.47
N ALA A 207 -12.71 -26.62 41.69
CA ALA A 207 -14.00 -27.25 41.96
C ALA A 207 -14.00 -27.94 43.34
N VAL A 208 -12.96 -28.71 43.67
CA VAL A 208 -12.81 -29.34 45.00
C VAL A 208 -12.78 -28.29 46.11
N LEU A 209 -12.03 -27.20 45.95
CA LEU A 209 -12.00 -26.11 46.94
C LEU A 209 -13.38 -25.46 47.15
N THR A 210 -14.14 -25.23 46.06
CA THR A 210 -15.51 -24.69 46.17
C THR A 210 -16.47 -25.64 46.88
N GLN A 211 -16.36 -26.95 46.61
CA GLN A 211 -17.14 -27.98 47.29
C GLN A 211 -16.79 -28.07 48.77
N LEU A 212 -15.49 -28.01 49.10
CA LEU A 212 -14.99 -27.99 50.47
C LEU A 212 -15.54 -26.78 51.23
N ALA A 213 -15.53 -25.59 50.63
CA ALA A 213 -16.13 -24.38 51.20
C ALA A 213 -17.66 -24.54 51.43
N ALA A 214 -18.37 -25.16 50.49
CA ALA A 214 -19.80 -25.43 50.64
C ALA A 214 -20.08 -26.45 51.75
N TYR A 215 -19.29 -27.52 51.84
CA TYR A 215 -19.47 -28.59 52.83
C TYR A 215 -19.11 -28.14 54.23
N THR A 216 -18.06 -27.33 54.38
CA THR A 216 -17.72 -26.71 55.67
C THR A 216 -18.79 -25.74 56.15
N LYS A 217 -19.40 -24.95 55.24
CA LYS A 217 -20.56 -24.10 55.57
C LYS A 217 -21.77 -24.93 56.00
N LYS A 218 -22.10 -26.01 55.28
CA LYS A 218 -23.16 -26.96 55.67
C LYS A 218 -22.87 -27.59 57.03
N LEU A 219 -21.64 -28.03 57.28
CA LEU A 219 -21.23 -28.62 58.55
C LEU A 219 -21.44 -27.64 59.72
N ARG A 220 -21.06 -26.36 59.57
CA ARG A 220 -21.33 -25.32 60.59
C ARG A 220 -22.82 -25.17 60.88
N GLN A 221 -23.66 -25.17 59.84
CA GLN A 221 -25.11 -25.06 59.97
C GLN A 221 -25.71 -26.26 60.71
N TYR A 222 -25.31 -27.50 60.38
CA TYR A 222 -25.80 -28.69 61.08
C TYR A 222 -25.29 -28.78 62.52
N LYS A 223 -24.06 -28.32 62.80
CA LYS A 223 -23.56 -28.20 64.19
C LYS A 223 -24.43 -27.26 65.02
N TYR A 224 -24.85 -26.12 64.46
CA TYR A 224 -25.76 -25.19 65.13
C TYR A 224 -27.14 -25.80 65.39
N LEU A 225 -27.70 -26.52 64.40
CA LEU A 225 -28.96 -27.26 64.58
C LEU A 225 -28.83 -28.34 65.66
N LEU A 226 -27.68 -29.02 65.76
CA LEU A 226 -27.43 -30.01 66.80
C LEU A 226 -27.47 -29.38 68.21
N ILE A 227 -26.85 -28.20 68.39
CA ILE A 227 -26.88 -27.44 69.65
C ILE A 227 -28.33 -27.10 70.02
N LEU A 228 -29.10 -26.52 69.09
CA LEU A 228 -30.52 -26.22 69.31
C LEU A 228 -31.33 -27.48 69.68
N THR A 229 -31.11 -28.62 69.01
CA THR A 229 -31.79 -29.88 69.38
C THR A 229 -31.42 -30.36 70.78
N SER A 230 -30.18 -30.13 71.23
CA SER A 230 -29.72 -30.53 72.56
C SER A 230 -30.29 -29.64 73.66
N GLU A 231 -30.41 -28.33 73.42
CA GLU A 231 -31.06 -27.38 74.33
C GLU A 231 -32.55 -27.69 74.48
N ILE A 232 -33.25 -27.94 73.37
CA ILE A 232 -34.66 -28.37 73.38
C ILE A 232 -34.83 -29.70 74.13
N LYS A 233 -33.91 -30.65 73.98
CA LYS A 233 -33.93 -31.92 74.72
C LYS A 233 -33.69 -31.70 76.21
N CYS A 234 -32.76 -30.83 76.59
CA CYS A 234 -32.43 -30.49 77.98
C CYS A 234 -33.63 -29.85 78.69
N LEU A 235 -34.30 -28.89 78.04
CA LEU A 235 -35.53 -28.26 78.52
C LEU A 235 -36.68 -29.26 78.70
N LYS A 236 -36.77 -30.29 77.84
CA LYS A 236 -37.74 -31.38 78.00
C LYS A 236 -37.44 -32.26 79.22
N THR A 237 -36.15 -32.53 79.49
CA THR A 237 -35.74 -33.37 80.64
C THR A 237 -35.79 -32.63 81.98
N SER A 238 -35.56 -31.31 82.00
CA SER A 238 -35.75 -30.51 83.22
C SER A 238 -37.24 -30.40 83.59
N TYR A 239 -38.12 -30.31 82.59
CA TYR A 239 -39.58 -30.37 82.79
C TYR A 239 -40.02 -31.71 83.42
N GLN A 240 -39.50 -32.84 82.92
CA GLN A 240 -39.82 -34.17 83.47
C GLN A 240 -39.27 -34.44 84.88
N LYS A 241 -38.22 -33.72 85.31
CA LYS A 241 -37.65 -33.83 86.67
C LYS A 241 -38.36 -32.94 87.69
N ALA A 242 -39.03 -31.87 87.26
CA ALA A 242 -39.81 -31.01 88.16
C ALA A 242 -41.13 -31.66 88.61
N ASP A 243 -41.65 -32.64 87.86
CA ASP A 243 -42.86 -33.41 88.22
C ASP A 243 -42.59 -34.52 89.27
N THR A 244 -41.33 -34.88 89.55
CA THR A 244 -40.99 -36.03 90.42
C THR A 244 -40.69 -35.68 91.89
N ASP A 245 -40.62 -34.40 92.26
CA ASP A 245 -40.19 -33.95 93.60
C ASP A 245 -41.33 -33.47 94.55
N PHE A 246 -42.61 -33.64 94.20
CA PHE A 246 -43.77 -33.35 95.09
C PHE A 246 -44.64 -34.61 95.30
N GLY A 247 -44.69 -35.15 96.53
CA GLY A 247 -45.20 -36.51 96.83
C GLY A 247 -46.61 -36.68 97.43
N LEU A 248 -46.81 -37.89 98.01
CA LEU A 248 -47.71 -38.29 99.13
C LEU A 248 -49.24 -38.48 98.97
N GLN A 249 -49.66 -39.70 99.39
CA GLN A 249 -50.83 -40.12 100.20
C GLN A 249 -52.32 -40.08 99.73
N SER A 250 -52.95 -41.26 99.93
CA SER A 250 -54.25 -41.52 100.62
C SER A 250 -55.57 -41.73 99.83
N THR A 251 -56.00 -43.00 99.84
CA THR A 251 -57.31 -43.57 100.30
C THR A 251 -58.67 -43.00 99.82
N ILE A 252 -59.50 -43.85 99.19
CA ILE A 252 -60.78 -44.46 99.66
C ILE A 252 -61.58 -45.02 98.45
N ASN A 253 -62.00 -46.29 98.55
CA ASN A 253 -62.90 -47.05 97.67
C ASN A 253 -64.32 -47.10 98.29
N PRO A 254 -65.43 -47.32 97.54
CA PRO A 254 -65.91 -48.69 97.41
C PRO A 254 -66.56 -49.11 96.06
N SER A 255 -66.17 -50.33 95.63
CA SER A 255 -67.06 -51.44 95.25
C SER A 255 -67.81 -51.43 93.91
N ARG A 256 -67.17 -51.98 92.86
CA ARG A 256 -67.33 -53.37 92.34
C ARG A 256 -66.79 -53.37 90.89
N ASN A 257 -65.53 -53.78 90.70
CA ASN A 257 -65.08 -55.14 90.38
C ASN A 257 -65.60 -55.61 89.00
N VAL A 258 -64.80 -56.05 88.03
CA VAL A 258 -63.41 -56.59 87.95
C VAL A 258 -63.27 -56.88 86.42
N ASP A 259 -62.19 -56.64 85.66
CA ASP A 259 -60.77 -56.69 86.00
C ASP A 259 -59.87 -56.01 84.93
N ARG A 260 -58.82 -55.33 85.45
CA ARG A 260 -57.46 -55.09 84.89
C ARG A 260 -57.20 -53.95 83.89
N THR A 261 -57.20 -52.75 84.46
CA THR A 261 -56.16 -51.71 84.42
C THR A 261 -54.71 -52.25 84.39
N GLN A 262 -53.77 -51.60 83.68
CA GLN A 262 -52.89 -50.59 84.29
C GLN A 262 -52.97 -49.19 83.64
N GLN A 263 -53.15 -48.23 84.55
CA GLN A 263 -53.35 -46.79 84.50
C GLN A 263 -52.29 -45.91 83.81
N SER A 264 -52.81 -44.90 83.09
CA SER A 264 -52.56 -43.44 83.18
C SER A 264 -51.34 -42.87 83.90
N LEU A 265 -50.62 -42.00 83.17
CA LEU A 265 -50.08 -40.71 83.65
C LEU A 265 -50.25 -39.68 82.53
N GLU A 266 -51.21 -38.76 82.68
CA GLU A 266 -51.42 -37.59 81.81
C GLU A 266 -50.94 -36.29 82.49
N ASN A 267 -50.66 -35.28 81.64
CA ASN A 267 -50.55 -33.82 81.84
C ASN A 267 -49.13 -33.23 82.01
N LYS A 268 -48.72 -32.09 81.40
CA LYS A 268 -49.41 -30.86 80.90
C LYS A 268 -48.65 -30.17 79.75
N ASN A 269 -49.32 -29.25 79.05
CA ASN A 269 -48.89 -28.53 77.83
C ASN A 269 -47.80 -27.45 78.04
N LEU A 270 -46.85 -27.38 77.11
CA LEU A 270 -45.82 -26.34 76.99
C LEU A 270 -46.40 -25.10 76.27
N TYR A 271 -46.50 -23.95 76.96
CA TYR A 271 -47.04 -22.71 76.36
C TYR A 271 -45.94 -21.84 75.75
N SER A 272 -46.20 -21.28 74.58
CA SER A 272 -45.33 -20.28 73.94
C SER A 272 -46.04 -18.93 73.84
N VAL A 273 -45.33 -17.84 74.14
CA VAL A 273 -45.82 -16.46 74.08
C VAL A 273 -45.13 -15.73 72.93
N SER A 274 -45.88 -14.93 72.16
CA SER A 274 -45.29 -14.11 71.09
C SER A 274 -44.31 -13.07 71.66
N TYR A 275 -43.17 -12.88 71.00
CA TYR A 275 -42.05 -12.04 71.48
C TYR A 275 -42.45 -10.63 71.95
N GLY A 276 -43.50 -10.02 71.36
CA GLY A 276 -43.97 -8.67 71.72
C GLY A 276 -44.67 -8.53 73.09
N LYS A 277 -45.35 -9.57 73.60
CA LYS A 277 -46.05 -9.54 74.91
C LYS A 277 -45.17 -9.94 76.10
N LEU A 278 -43.93 -10.32 75.84
CA LEU A 278 -42.99 -10.84 76.84
C LEU A 278 -42.50 -9.75 77.81
N LYS A 279 -42.57 -8.46 77.41
CA LYS A 279 -42.19 -7.32 78.26
C LYS A 279 -43.16 -7.02 79.40
N GLU A 280 -44.44 -7.36 79.28
CA GLU A 280 -45.45 -7.08 80.31
C GLU A 280 -45.44 -8.12 81.45
N VAL A 281 -45.00 -9.35 81.15
CA VAL A 281 -44.99 -10.50 82.09
C VAL A 281 -43.85 -10.41 83.12
N HIS A 282 -42.80 -9.63 82.84
CA HIS A 282 -41.62 -9.52 83.71
C HIS A 282 -41.83 -8.75 85.03
N LYS A 283 -43.00 -8.15 85.28
CA LYS A 283 -43.24 -7.35 86.50
C LYS A 283 -43.80 -8.12 87.71
N THR A 284 -44.30 -9.33 87.54
CA THR A 284 -44.75 -10.19 88.64
C THR A 284 -43.81 -11.39 88.74
N GLN A 285 -43.22 -11.61 89.91
CA GLN A 285 -42.23 -12.66 90.14
C GLN A 285 -42.78 -14.05 89.78
N ALA A 286 -41.86 -14.86 89.22
CA ALA A 286 -41.98 -16.26 88.82
C ALA A 286 -42.66 -16.56 87.46
N SER A 287 -41.86 -16.60 86.39
CA SER A 287 -42.14 -17.49 85.25
C SER A 287 -40.86 -17.88 84.50
N SER A 288 -40.24 -18.99 84.93
CA SER A 288 -39.10 -19.69 84.31
C SER A 288 -39.50 -20.61 83.13
N TRP A 289 -40.72 -20.48 82.60
CA TRP A 289 -41.33 -21.49 81.70
C TRP A 289 -41.73 -20.97 80.30
N ILE A 290 -41.15 -19.85 79.84
CA ILE A 290 -41.49 -19.26 78.53
C ILE A 290 -40.30 -19.41 77.55
N ILE A 291 -40.48 -20.20 76.48
CA ILE A 291 -39.49 -20.36 75.40
C ILE A 291 -39.78 -19.37 74.26
N PRO A 292 -38.81 -18.53 73.83
CA PRO A 292 -39.01 -17.60 72.72
C PRO A 292 -39.14 -18.35 71.38
N ASN A 293 -40.06 -17.89 70.52
CA ASN A 293 -40.26 -18.47 69.18
C ASN A 293 -39.01 -18.23 68.31
N PRO A 294 -38.42 -19.27 67.66
CA PRO A 294 -37.23 -19.11 66.84
C PRO A 294 -37.47 -18.18 65.63
N PRO A 295 -36.43 -17.47 65.16
CA PRO A 295 -36.46 -16.66 63.95
C PRO A 295 -37.02 -17.40 62.73
N LYS A 296 -37.74 -16.70 61.85
CA LYS A 296 -38.43 -17.27 60.67
C LYS A 296 -37.51 -18.08 59.75
N GLU A 297 -36.23 -17.68 59.62
CA GLU A 297 -35.23 -18.42 58.85
C GLU A 297 -34.93 -19.81 59.43
N ILE A 298 -34.84 -19.92 60.76
CA ILE A 298 -34.54 -21.16 61.48
C ILE A 298 -35.74 -22.10 61.41
N LEU A 299 -36.95 -21.57 61.53
CA LEU A 299 -38.18 -22.36 61.41
C LEU A 299 -38.35 -22.93 59.99
N ASN A 300 -38.12 -22.12 58.96
CA ASN A 300 -38.09 -22.59 57.57
C ASN A 300 -37.02 -23.68 57.34
N ARG A 301 -35.87 -23.59 58.03
CA ARG A 301 -34.78 -24.59 57.92
C ARG A 301 -35.12 -25.90 58.62
N ILE A 302 -35.75 -25.84 59.79
CA ILE A 302 -36.26 -27.03 60.49
C ILE A 302 -37.25 -27.76 59.58
N VAL A 303 -38.18 -27.02 58.97
CA VAL A 303 -39.14 -27.57 58.01
C VAL A 303 -38.42 -28.14 56.78
N LEU A 304 -37.42 -27.48 56.21
CA LEU A 304 -36.65 -27.99 55.07
C LEU A 304 -35.83 -29.25 55.40
N THR A 305 -35.19 -29.32 56.56
CA THR A 305 -34.44 -30.52 57.00
C THR A 305 -35.37 -31.70 57.31
N MET A 306 -36.54 -31.43 57.89
CA MET A 306 -37.59 -32.43 58.04
C MET A 306 -38.10 -32.90 56.68
N LYS A 307 -38.40 -31.95 55.77
CA LYS A 307 -38.85 -32.24 54.41
C LYS A 307 -37.82 -33.05 53.63
N GLN A 308 -36.54 -32.71 53.72
CA GLN A 308 -35.45 -33.47 53.09
C GLN A 308 -35.31 -34.89 53.64
N LYS A 309 -35.50 -35.12 54.94
CA LYS A 309 -35.52 -36.50 55.45
C LYS A 309 -36.73 -37.26 54.93
N TYR A 310 -37.93 -36.68 54.96
CA TYR A 310 -39.13 -37.34 54.43
C TYR A 310 -39.06 -37.55 52.91
N GLU A 311 -38.51 -36.62 52.15
CA GLU A 311 -38.23 -36.76 50.70
C GLU A 311 -37.16 -37.81 50.44
N ASN A 312 -36.11 -37.91 51.27
CA ASN A 312 -35.11 -38.99 51.14
C ASN A 312 -35.71 -40.34 51.53
N ASP A 313 -36.49 -40.44 52.61
CA ASP A 313 -37.19 -41.66 53.01
C ASP A 313 -38.23 -42.06 51.94
N PHE A 314 -38.90 -41.08 51.31
CA PHE A 314 -39.82 -41.28 50.18
C PHE A 314 -39.08 -41.66 48.89
N LEU A 315 -37.93 -41.07 48.56
CA LEU A 315 -37.08 -41.46 47.42
C LEU A 315 -36.47 -42.85 47.61
N ILE A 316 -36.16 -43.24 48.85
CA ILE A 316 -35.70 -44.59 49.19
C ILE A 316 -36.87 -45.58 49.04
N ALA A 317 -38.09 -45.21 49.47
CA ALA A 317 -39.29 -46.02 49.27
C ALA A 317 -39.69 -46.13 47.79
N ALA A 318 -39.59 -45.04 47.02
CA ALA A 318 -39.89 -45.00 45.58
C ALA A 318 -38.83 -45.74 44.74
N LYS A 319 -37.56 -45.74 45.16
CA LYS A 319 -36.50 -46.55 44.52
C LYS A 319 -36.60 -48.05 44.81
N ALA A 320 -37.36 -48.45 45.84
CA ALA A 320 -37.61 -49.86 46.16
C ALA A 320 -38.74 -50.48 45.30
N ALA A 321 -39.56 -49.67 44.61
CA ALA A 321 -40.67 -50.14 43.77
C ALA A 321 -40.41 -49.91 42.26
N VAL A 322 -39.77 -50.92 41.63
CA VAL A 322 -39.82 -51.34 40.20
C VAL A 322 -39.34 -50.37 39.07
N PRO A 323 -39.12 -50.81 37.79
CA PRO A 323 -38.01 -50.39 36.93
C PRO A 323 -38.44 -49.45 35.77
N SER A 324 -37.44 -48.88 35.10
CA SER A 324 -37.44 -48.25 33.76
C SER A 324 -38.79 -47.90 33.09
N GLY A 325 -39.06 -46.59 32.95
CA GLY A 325 -40.08 -46.09 32.02
C GLY A 325 -40.29 -44.58 32.17
N SER A 326 -40.12 -43.84 31.09
CA SER A 326 -40.37 -42.40 30.93
C SER A 326 -41.85 -42.04 31.12
N ALA A 327 -42.16 -40.92 31.79
CA ALA A 327 -43.32 -40.07 31.48
C ALA A 327 -43.27 -38.72 32.23
N ALA A 328 -43.91 -37.72 31.64
CA ALA A 328 -43.81 -36.30 31.92
C ALA A 328 -44.53 -35.80 33.19
N CYS A 329 -44.27 -34.53 33.51
CA CYS A 329 -44.89 -33.71 34.57
C CYS A 329 -46.43 -33.63 34.47
N PRO A 330 -47.10 -33.21 35.55
CA PRO A 330 -47.82 -31.93 35.43
C PRO A 330 -47.73 -31.00 36.64
N GLU A 331 -47.83 -29.70 36.34
CA GLU A 331 -48.18 -28.59 37.22
C GLU A 331 -49.66 -28.69 37.64
N ASP A 332 -50.01 -28.30 38.88
CA ASP A 332 -51.18 -27.44 39.20
C ASP A 332 -51.31 -27.25 40.74
N THR A 333 -51.18 -26.01 41.24
CA THR A 333 -52.24 -25.07 41.65
C THR A 333 -53.08 -25.52 42.85
N GLY A 334 -53.15 -24.67 43.89
CA GLY A 334 -53.99 -24.93 45.06
C GLY A 334 -53.64 -24.12 46.31
N SER A 335 -53.87 -22.80 46.26
CA SER A 335 -53.90 -21.94 47.44
C SER A 335 -55.06 -22.32 48.38
N ALA A 336 -54.80 -22.48 49.69
CA ALA A 336 -55.87 -22.55 50.69
C ALA A 336 -55.67 -21.49 51.80
N LYS A 337 -56.57 -20.51 51.78
CA LYS A 337 -56.77 -19.41 52.76
C LYS A 337 -57.03 -19.96 54.17
N LEU A 338 -56.40 -19.35 55.18
CA LEU A 338 -56.75 -19.48 56.60
C LEU A 338 -57.70 -18.34 56.99
N LYS A 339 -58.96 -18.65 57.31
CA LYS A 339 -59.93 -17.72 57.93
C LYS A 339 -59.99 -17.93 59.44
N GLY A 340 -60.40 -16.85 60.12
CA GLY A 340 -60.24 -16.58 61.54
C GLY A 340 -60.85 -17.59 62.51
N GLY A 341 -60.23 -17.65 63.68
CA GLY A 341 -60.58 -18.50 64.80
C GLY A 341 -59.53 -18.33 65.90
N THR A 342 -59.68 -17.26 66.67
CA THR A 342 -58.92 -16.94 67.88
C THR A 342 -58.78 -18.17 68.78
N THR A 343 -57.54 -18.48 69.19
CA THR A 343 -57.06 -19.58 70.09
C THR A 343 -56.42 -20.87 69.50
N LYS A 344 -56.28 -21.08 68.18
CA LYS A 344 -55.61 -22.30 67.63
C LYS A 344 -54.14 -22.17 67.16
N GLN A 345 -53.52 -20.98 67.20
CA GLN A 345 -52.15 -20.79 66.66
C GLN A 345 -51.01 -21.27 67.58
N ILE A 346 -51.27 -21.61 68.85
CA ILE A 346 -50.22 -21.96 69.83
C ILE A 346 -49.89 -23.48 69.83
N ILE A 347 -50.75 -24.33 69.24
CA ILE A 347 -50.63 -25.81 69.32
C ILE A 347 -49.71 -26.41 68.21
N VAL A 348 -49.42 -25.67 67.14
CA VAL A 348 -48.65 -26.19 65.99
C VAL A 348 -47.12 -26.14 66.23
N CYS A 349 -46.61 -25.18 67.00
CA CYS A 349 -45.17 -25.08 67.29
C CYS A 349 -44.68 -26.12 68.32
N SER A 350 -45.47 -26.43 69.36
CA SER A 350 -45.08 -27.41 70.38
C SER A 350 -44.99 -28.84 69.79
N THR A 351 -45.91 -29.18 68.90
CA THR A 351 -45.90 -30.47 68.17
C THR A 351 -44.73 -30.56 67.18
N LEU A 352 -44.38 -29.49 66.45
CA LEU A 352 -43.23 -29.46 65.54
C LEU A 352 -41.89 -29.60 66.27
N LEU A 353 -41.67 -28.85 67.37
CA LEU A 353 -40.44 -28.95 68.17
C LEU A 353 -40.30 -30.33 68.82
N SER A 354 -41.40 -30.93 69.29
CA SER A 354 -41.37 -32.28 69.85
C SER A 354 -40.98 -33.32 68.80
N LYS A 355 -41.46 -33.19 67.55
CA LYS A 355 -41.09 -34.06 66.43
C LYS A 355 -39.63 -33.82 66.00
N PHE A 356 -39.14 -32.58 66.07
CA PHE A 356 -37.75 -32.22 65.73
C PHE A 356 -36.72 -32.89 66.63
N SER A 357 -37.05 -33.11 67.92
CA SER A 357 -36.16 -33.84 68.83
C SER A 357 -35.81 -35.27 68.34
N ARG A 358 -36.69 -35.92 67.57
CA ARG A 358 -36.47 -37.26 66.99
C ARG A 358 -35.44 -37.27 65.85
N PHE A 359 -35.03 -36.09 65.34
CA PHE A 359 -34.06 -35.96 64.24
C PHE A 359 -32.61 -35.87 64.71
N ASN A 360 -32.35 -35.89 66.02
CA ASN A 360 -31.00 -35.77 66.58
C ASN A 360 -30.04 -36.86 66.06
N SER A 361 -30.48 -38.13 65.99
CA SER A 361 -29.67 -39.23 65.46
C SER A 361 -29.34 -39.05 63.96
N TYR A 362 -30.31 -38.57 63.19
CA TYR A 362 -30.12 -38.24 61.78
C TYR A 362 -29.13 -37.08 61.59
N ILE A 363 -29.27 -35.99 62.35
CA ILE A 363 -28.34 -34.85 62.29
C ILE A 363 -26.91 -35.29 62.65
N LYS A 364 -26.73 -36.14 63.68
CA LYS A 364 -25.42 -36.70 64.03
C LYS A 364 -24.83 -37.57 62.90
N SER A 365 -25.64 -38.38 62.24
CA SER A 365 -25.21 -39.19 61.08
C SER A 365 -24.80 -38.31 59.89
N VAL A 366 -25.57 -37.27 59.59
CA VAL A 366 -25.25 -36.28 58.54
C VAL A 366 -23.98 -35.52 58.86
N ILE A 367 -23.75 -35.13 60.12
CA ILE A 367 -22.50 -34.50 60.55
C ILE A 367 -21.31 -35.46 60.36
N LYS A 368 -21.44 -36.73 60.76
CA LYS A 368 -20.38 -37.73 60.61
C LYS A 368 -20.02 -37.96 59.13
N THR A 369 -21.02 -38.10 58.26
CA THR A 369 -20.83 -38.26 56.81
C THR A 369 -20.26 -37.01 56.14
N LEU A 370 -20.64 -35.81 56.59
CA LEU A 370 -20.02 -34.56 56.13
C LEU A 370 -18.55 -34.45 56.56
N ILE A 371 -18.20 -34.84 57.78
CA ILE A 371 -16.80 -34.82 58.25
C ILE A 371 -15.93 -35.78 57.44
N THR A 372 -16.40 -37.01 57.19
CA THR A 372 -15.64 -37.97 56.34
C THR A 372 -15.50 -37.47 54.91
N SER A 373 -16.56 -36.86 54.36
CA SER A 373 -16.53 -36.26 53.01
C SER A 373 -15.60 -35.03 52.93
N ILE A 374 -15.50 -34.23 53.98
CA ILE A 374 -14.55 -33.10 54.02
C ILE A 374 -13.11 -33.61 54.07
N LYS A 375 -12.81 -34.61 54.92
CA LYS A 375 -11.48 -35.22 55.00
C LYS A 375 -11.03 -35.82 53.66
N SER A 376 -11.94 -36.48 52.92
CA SER A 376 -11.61 -37.02 51.60
C SER A 376 -11.37 -35.92 50.56
N LEU A 377 -12.15 -34.83 50.58
CA LEU A 377 -11.94 -33.66 49.71
C LEU A 377 -10.63 -32.92 50.03
N GLU A 378 -10.24 -32.82 51.31
CA GLU A 378 -8.95 -32.26 51.74
C GLU A 378 -7.77 -33.08 51.20
N ALA A 379 -7.84 -34.42 51.28
CA ALA A 379 -6.82 -35.29 50.71
C ALA A 379 -6.70 -35.14 49.18
N LEU A 380 -7.82 -35.03 48.47
CA LEU A 380 -7.84 -34.77 47.03
C LEU A 380 -7.25 -33.39 46.69
N ALA A 381 -7.54 -32.36 47.48
CA ALA A 381 -6.97 -31.03 47.31
C ALA A 381 -5.45 -31.03 47.47
N LEU A 382 -4.92 -31.74 48.47
CA LEU A 382 -3.47 -31.88 48.67
C LEU A 382 -2.79 -32.60 47.49
N ASN A 383 -3.41 -33.66 46.97
CA ASN A 383 -2.88 -34.40 45.80
C ASN A 383 -2.84 -33.50 44.55
N TYR A 384 -3.93 -32.80 44.22
CA TYR A 384 -3.94 -31.88 43.08
C TYR A 384 -2.96 -30.71 43.25
N GLY A 385 -2.80 -30.19 44.48
CA GLY A 385 -1.79 -29.18 44.79
C GLY A 385 -0.36 -29.66 44.53
N ALA A 386 -0.04 -30.90 44.93
CA ALA A 386 1.27 -31.51 44.66
C ALA A 386 1.52 -31.74 43.16
N GLN A 387 0.50 -32.17 42.41
CA GLN A 387 0.58 -32.33 40.95
C GLN A 387 0.83 -31.00 40.24
N LEU A 388 0.16 -29.92 40.65
CA LEU A 388 0.37 -28.58 40.09
C LEU A 388 1.79 -28.07 40.35
N LYS A 389 2.35 -28.32 41.55
CA LYS A 389 3.76 -27.99 41.84
C LYS A 389 4.74 -28.74 40.93
N LYS A 390 4.53 -30.03 40.69
CA LYS A 390 5.34 -30.83 39.73
C LYS A 390 5.25 -30.30 38.30
N ILE A 391 4.07 -29.85 37.88
CA ILE A 391 3.86 -29.23 36.57
C ILE A 391 4.58 -27.88 36.49
N GLN A 392 4.58 -27.09 37.56
CA GLN A 392 5.25 -25.81 37.61
C GLN A 392 6.78 -25.95 37.51
N THR A 393 7.39 -26.91 38.20
CA THR A 393 8.85 -27.15 38.13
C THR A 393 9.28 -27.62 36.75
N THR A 394 8.53 -28.55 36.15
CA THR A 394 8.80 -29.05 34.79
C THR A 394 8.66 -27.95 33.72
N LEU A 395 7.68 -27.05 33.86
CA LEU A 395 7.55 -25.87 33.01
C LEU A 395 8.75 -24.90 33.15
N GLY A 396 9.30 -24.75 34.36
CA GLY A 396 10.54 -24.01 34.61
C GLY A 396 11.72 -24.60 33.83
N ASN A 397 11.95 -25.91 33.94
CA ASN A 397 13.03 -26.60 33.22
C ASN A 397 12.90 -26.46 31.68
N TYR A 398 11.67 -26.50 31.15
CA TYR A 398 11.42 -26.28 29.73
C TYR A 398 11.71 -24.83 29.29
N LEU A 399 11.51 -23.85 30.17
CA LEU A 399 11.87 -22.46 29.90
C LEU A 399 13.39 -22.31 29.76
N ASP A 400 14.17 -22.96 30.63
CA ASP A 400 15.63 -22.91 30.59
C ASP A 400 16.19 -23.59 29.33
N LEU A 401 15.65 -24.77 28.97
CA LEU A 401 16.00 -25.46 27.72
C LEU A 401 15.66 -24.61 26.48
N LYS A 402 14.51 -23.93 26.50
CA LYS A 402 14.12 -23.01 25.43
C LYS A 402 15.15 -21.88 25.30
N ASN A 403 15.58 -21.28 26.41
CA ASN A 403 16.56 -20.20 26.41
C ASN A 403 17.91 -20.67 25.87
N LYS A 404 18.36 -21.89 26.23
CA LYS A 404 19.56 -22.54 25.68
C LYS A 404 19.48 -22.75 24.17
N TYR A 405 18.37 -23.27 23.65
CA TYR A 405 18.21 -23.43 22.20
C TYR A 405 18.18 -22.09 21.46
N VAL A 406 17.61 -21.05 22.07
CA VAL A 406 17.61 -19.70 21.48
C VAL A 406 19.03 -19.13 21.37
N SER A 407 19.84 -19.24 22.43
CA SER A 407 21.24 -18.75 22.39
C SER A 407 22.10 -19.53 21.39
N GLU A 408 21.99 -20.86 21.35
CA GLU A 408 22.70 -21.70 20.37
C GLU A 408 22.32 -21.34 18.92
N LEU A 409 21.04 -21.09 18.65
CA LEU A 409 20.58 -20.64 17.33
C LEU A 409 21.11 -19.25 16.96
N GLN A 410 21.25 -18.34 17.92
CA GLN A 410 21.85 -17.02 17.70
C GLN A 410 23.35 -17.16 17.38
N HIS A 411 24.10 -17.98 18.12
CA HIS A 411 25.51 -18.24 17.84
C HIS A 411 25.71 -18.89 16.46
N LEU A 412 24.89 -19.88 16.09
CA LEU A 412 24.96 -20.49 14.76
C LEU A 412 24.63 -19.50 13.64
N LYS A 413 23.66 -18.60 13.87
CA LYS A 413 23.33 -17.52 12.93
C LYS A 413 24.54 -16.61 12.70
N ALA A 414 25.24 -16.20 13.76
CA ALA A 414 26.43 -15.35 13.65
C ALA A 414 27.58 -16.03 12.89
N LYS A 415 27.86 -17.31 13.17
CA LYS A 415 28.87 -18.10 12.43
C LYS A 415 28.55 -18.19 10.94
N LEU A 416 27.30 -18.52 10.60
CA LEU A 416 26.84 -18.60 9.22
C LEU A 416 26.91 -17.25 8.48
N THR A 417 26.64 -16.13 9.15
CA THR A 417 26.78 -14.81 8.51
C THR A 417 28.23 -14.47 8.20
N ASN A 418 29.17 -14.82 9.09
CA ASN A 418 30.59 -14.59 8.87
C ASN A 418 31.12 -15.44 7.70
N GLU A 419 30.82 -16.74 7.67
CA GLU A 419 31.21 -17.61 6.55
C GLU A 419 30.65 -17.13 5.21
N ARG A 420 29.39 -16.66 5.18
CA ARG A 420 28.80 -16.08 3.97
C ARG A 420 29.57 -14.85 3.48
N GLN A 421 30.06 -13.99 4.38
CA GLN A 421 30.87 -12.84 4.00
C GLN A 421 32.22 -13.28 3.41
N VAL A 422 32.91 -14.23 4.05
CA VAL A 422 34.18 -14.78 3.56
C VAL A 422 34.00 -15.41 2.17
N ILE A 423 32.98 -16.25 1.98
CA ILE A 423 32.65 -16.85 0.67
C ILE A 423 32.39 -15.78 -0.40
N ARG A 424 31.73 -14.67 -0.06
CA ARG A 424 31.53 -13.55 -1.02
C ARG A 424 32.85 -12.93 -1.44
N ILE A 425 33.78 -12.72 -0.50
CA ILE A 425 35.11 -12.15 -0.79
C ILE A 425 35.90 -13.11 -1.70
N VAL A 426 35.95 -14.40 -1.36
CA VAL A 426 36.64 -15.42 -2.16
C VAL A 426 36.06 -15.51 -3.57
N LYS A 427 34.72 -15.51 -3.72
CA LYS A 427 34.05 -15.47 -5.03
C LYS A 427 34.41 -14.24 -5.85
N ARG A 428 34.50 -13.05 -5.24
CA ARG A 428 34.92 -11.82 -5.92
C ARG A 428 36.35 -11.92 -6.42
N LYS A 429 37.27 -12.42 -5.59
CA LYS A 429 38.68 -12.64 -5.95
C LYS A 429 38.82 -13.63 -7.12
N LEU A 430 38.14 -14.78 -7.07
CA LEU A 430 38.13 -15.76 -8.17
C LEU A 430 37.61 -15.15 -9.49
N LYS A 431 36.48 -14.43 -9.45
CA LYS A 431 35.95 -13.74 -10.64
C LYS A 431 36.92 -12.69 -11.21
N ALA A 432 37.63 -11.97 -10.35
CA ALA A 432 38.63 -11.00 -10.78
C ALA A 432 39.81 -11.68 -11.49
N LEU A 433 40.30 -12.80 -10.96
CA LEU A 433 41.35 -13.62 -11.59
C LEU A 433 40.90 -14.16 -12.96
N ASP A 434 39.68 -14.69 -13.07
CA ASP A 434 39.13 -15.15 -14.35
C ASP A 434 39.01 -14.01 -15.37
N ALA A 435 38.59 -12.83 -14.94
CA ALA A 435 38.50 -11.65 -15.79
C ALA A 435 39.89 -11.19 -16.28
N GLN A 436 40.91 -11.25 -15.42
CA GLN A 436 42.30 -10.96 -15.79
C GLN A 436 42.82 -11.98 -16.82
N LYS A 437 42.60 -13.28 -16.61
CA LYS A 437 42.97 -14.34 -17.56
C LYS A 437 42.33 -14.10 -18.94
N LYS A 438 41.03 -13.78 -18.97
CA LYS A 438 40.33 -13.43 -20.21
C LYS A 438 40.92 -12.18 -20.85
N LEU A 439 41.16 -11.12 -20.07
CA LEU A 439 41.72 -9.87 -20.58
C LEU A 439 43.07 -10.11 -21.26
N ILE A 440 43.99 -10.87 -20.64
CA ILE A 440 45.29 -11.23 -21.23
C ILE A 440 45.12 -11.87 -22.61
N LYS A 441 44.23 -12.86 -22.72
CA LYS A 441 43.94 -13.53 -23.99
C LYS A 441 43.43 -12.56 -25.07
N PHE A 442 42.70 -11.52 -24.69
CA PHE A 442 42.15 -10.52 -25.62
C PHE A 442 43.06 -9.31 -25.87
N LEU A 443 44.10 -9.08 -25.06
CA LEU A 443 44.95 -7.89 -25.19
C LEU A 443 45.58 -7.71 -26.57
N PRO A 444 46.11 -8.76 -27.24
CA PRO A 444 46.71 -8.62 -28.57
C PRO A 444 45.73 -8.11 -29.64
N ARG A 445 44.43 -8.37 -29.46
CA ARG A 445 43.37 -8.01 -30.42
C ARG A 445 42.71 -6.66 -30.12
N LEU A 446 42.96 -6.07 -28.96
CA LEU A 446 42.30 -4.84 -28.53
C LEU A 446 43.04 -3.60 -29.04
N ARG A 447 42.37 -2.77 -29.86
CA ARG A 447 42.87 -1.48 -30.32
C ARG A 447 42.15 -0.32 -29.60
N TYR A 448 42.87 0.74 -29.28
CA TYR A 448 42.25 1.97 -28.78
C TYR A 448 41.41 2.60 -29.90
N LEU A 449 40.29 3.23 -29.55
CA LEU A 449 39.49 4.01 -30.49
C LEU A 449 39.82 5.51 -30.31
N PRO A 450 40.80 6.06 -31.04
CA PRO A 450 41.18 7.48 -30.96
C PRO A 450 40.23 8.36 -31.80
N THR A 451 38.92 8.11 -31.76
CA THR A 451 37.98 8.89 -32.59
C THR A 451 37.68 10.24 -31.95
N PRO A 452 37.96 11.37 -32.64
CA PRO A 452 37.63 12.70 -32.14
C PRO A 452 36.11 12.88 -32.02
N GLN A 453 35.67 13.75 -31.12
CA GLN A 453 34.25 13.97 -30.82
C GLN A 453 33.46 14.45 -32.06
N THR A 454 34.12 15.17 -32.97
CA THR A 454 33.57 15.61 -34.26
C THR A 454 33.21 14.43 -35.16
N LYS A 455 34.14 13.47 -35.33
CA LYS A 455 33.89 12.23 -36.10
C LYS A 455 32.78 11.39 -35.45
N ILE A 456 32.73 11.32 -34.12
CA ILE A 456 31.62 10.65 -33.42
C ILE A 456 30.28 11.31 -33.76
N SER A 457 30.20 12.64 -33.71
CA SER A 457 28.97 13.36 -34.06
C SER A 457 28.57 13.15 -35.53
N GLN A 458 29.54 13.08 -36.44
CA GLN A 458 29.29 12.79 -37.86
C GLN A 458 28.74 11.37 -38.05
N ILE A 459 29.35 10.37 -37.43
CA ILE A 459 28.90 8.97 -37.48
C ILE A 459 27.48 8.84 -36.91
N VAL A 460 27.20 9.47 -35.75
CA VAL A 460 25.85 9.48 -35.18
C VAL A 460 24.85 10.14 -36.12
N LYS A 461 25.22 11.22 -36.80
CA LYS A 461 24.35 11.87 -37.79
C LYS A 461 24.04 10.94 -38.96
N ILE A 462 25.04 10.21 -39.47
CA ILE A 462 24.87 9.21 -40.52
C ILE A 462 23.95 8.08 -40.04
N LEU A 463 24.18 7.53 -38.84
CA LEU A 463 23.36 6.48 -38.24
C LEU A 463 21.90 6.92 -38.05
N LEU A 464 21.67 8.15 -37.60
CA LEU A 464 20.31 8.70 -37.49
C LEU A 464 19.62 8.69 -38.85
N SER A 465 20.30 9.18 -39.89
CA SER A 465 19.73 9.25 -41.24
C SER A 465 19.45 7.88 -41.87
N LYS A 466 20.27 6.87 -41.57
CA LYS A 466 20.16 5.53 -42.18
C LYS A 466 19.27 4.57 -41.40
N VAL A 467 19.23 4.67 -40.07
CA VAL A 467 18.61 3.64 -39.21
C VAL A 467 17.36 4.17 -38.51
N VAL A 468 17.40 5.40 -38.02
CA VAL A 468 16.35 5.95 -37.17
C VAL A 468 15.26 6.64 -37.99
N ASP A 469 15.67 7.49 -38.94
CA ASP A 469 14.74 8.26 -39.78
C ASP A 469 13.82 7.35 -40.64
N PRO A 470 14.29 6.25 -41.26
CA PRO A 470 13.41 5.34 -42.02
C PRO A 470 12.38 4.58 -41.17
N LYS A 471 12.69 4.35 -39.88
CA LYS A 471 11.78 3.67 -38.94
C LYS A 471 10.78 4.60 -38.28
N LEU A 472 11.03 5.91 -38.31
CA LEU A 472 10.09 6.92 -37.83
C LEU A 472 8.95 7.09 -38.85
N LYS A 473 7.94 6.22 -38.78
CA LYS A 473 6.68 6.44 -39.52
C LYS A 473 5.96 7.66 -38.92
N TYR A 474 5.51 8.57 -39.78
CA TYR A 474 4.86 9.82 -39.37
C TYR A 474 3.35 9.72 -39.59
N PRO A 475 2.52 9.61 -38.53
CA PRO A 475 1.07 9.45 -38.66
C PRO A 475 0.38 10.78 -38.95
N ILE A 476 0.96 11.63 -39.81
CA ILE A 476 0.43 12.97 -40.12
C ILE A 476 -0.88 12.85 -40.91
N GLU A 477 -1.02 11.80 -41.71
CA GLU A 477 -2.20 11.54 -42.54
C GLU A 477 -3.36 10.95 -41.71
N ASN A 478 -3.04 10.10 -40.74
CA ASN A 478 -4.02 9.47 -39.85
C ASN A 478 -4.80 10.49 -39.00
N ILE A 479 -4.26 11.71 -38.79
CA ILE A 479 -4.94 12.79 -38.06
C ILE A 479 -6.28 13.15 -38.72
N TYR A 480 -6.35 13.05 -40.05
CA TYR A 480 -7.59 13.29 -40.77
C TYR A 480 -8.60 12.18 -40.53
N ASP A 481 -8.13 10.93 -40.60
CA ASP A 481 -8.98 9.75 -40.51
C ASP A 481 -9.51 9.54 -39.09
N THR A 482 -8.71 9.82 -38.05
CA THR A 482 -9.16 9.78 -36.65
C THR A 482 -10.27 10.79 -36.36
N LYS A 483 -10.21 11.98 -36.95
CA LYS A 483 -11.26 13.01 -36.79
C LYS A 483 -12.53 12.72 -37.58
N LEU A 484 -12.47 11.80 -38.56
CA LEU A 484 -13.56 11.49 -39.46
C LEU A 484 -14.13 10.08 -39.25
N SER A 485 -13.67 9.35 -38.23
CA SER A 485 -14.05 7.97 -37.95
C SER A 485 -15.54 7.77 -37.72
N THR A 486 -16.23 8.76 -37.14
CA THR A 486 -17.69 8.75 -36.88
C THR A 486 -18.54 9.24 -38.05
N SER A 487 -17.93 9.70 -39.16
CA SER A 487 -18.66 10.20 -40.32
C SER A 487 -18.87 9.11 -41.38
N SER A 488 -19.97 9.17 -42.14
CA SER A 488 -20.18 8.26 -43.28
C SER A 488 -19.05 8.38 -44.31
N LYS A 489 -18.67 7.27 -44.97
CA LYS A 489 -17.49 7.22 -45.87
C LYS A 489 -17.46 8.33 -46.93
N LYS A 490 -18.61 8.62 -47.56
CA LYS A 490 -18.76 9.68 -48.58
C LYS A 490 -18.54 11.07 -47.99
N LEU A 491 -19.16 11.35 -46.84
CA LEU A 491 -19.06 12.63 -46.14
C LEU A 491 -17.67 12.85 -45.52
N ALA A 492 -17.07 11.78 -44.97
CA ALA A 492 -15.70 11.76 -44.49
C ALA A 492 -14.71 12.13 -45.61
N ALA A 493 -14.82 11.50 -46.78
CA ALA A 493 -13.96 11.81 -47.93
C ALA A 493 -14.10 13.28 -48.38
N ALA A 494 -15.32 13.81 -48.46
CA ALA A 494 -15.56 15.21 -48.81
C ALA A 494 -14.96 16.20 -47.77
N ARG A 495 -15.14 15.92 -46.47
CA ARG A 495 -14.54 16.71 -45.38
C ARG A 495 -13.02 16.65 -45.38
N LYS A 496 -12.43 15.46 -45.58
CA LYS A 496 -10.98 15.25 -45.69
C LYS A 496 -10.39 16.10 -46.82
N LYS A 497 -10.97 16.03 -48.04
CA LYS A 497 -10.56 16.85 -49.19
C LYS A 497 -10.68 18.35 -48.89
N LYS A 498 -11.77 18.78 -48.26
CA LYS A 498 -11.98 20.18 -47.87
C LYS A 498 -10.92 20.66 -46.88
N TRP A 499 -10.62 19.90 -45.84
CA TRP A 499 -9.59 20.24 -44.85
C TRP A 499 -8.19 20.24 -45.45
N GLN A 500 -7.84 19.25 -46.28
CA GLN A 500 -6.56 19.22 -46.99
C GLN A 500 -6.39 20.42 -47.92
N ARG A 501 -7.46 20.84 -48.62
CA ARG A 501 -7.44 22.04 -49.47
C ARG A 501 -7.21 23.31 -48.65
N LEU A 502 -7.93 23.46 -47.53
CA LEU A 502 -7.74 24.59 -46.62
C LEU A 502 -6.33 24.61 -46.02
N GLU A 503 -5.80 23.47 -45.58
CA GLU A 503 -4.42 23.35 -45.09
C GLU A 503 -3.41 23.77 -46.18
N LYS A 504 -3.58 23.23 -47.40
CA LYS A 504 -2.69 23.51 -48.53
C LYS A 504 -2.58 25.00 -48.83
N TYR A 505 -3.67 25.74 -48.74
CA TYR A 505 -3.69 27.17 -49.05
C TYR A 505 -3.35 28.06 -47.85
N PHE A 506 -3.87 27.74 -46.66
CA PHE A 506 -3.80 28.63 -45.51
C PHE A 506 -2.78 28.22 -44.45
N GLY A 507 -2.16 27.04 -44.56
CA GLY A 507 -1.25 26.51 -43.55
C GLY A 507 -0.07 27.45 -43.23
N GLY A 508 0.50 28.09 -44.26
CA GLY A 508 1.63 29.01 -44.09
C GLY A 508 1.28 30.38 -43.50
N ILE A 509 -0.01 30.74 -43.46
CA ILE A 509 -0.53 31.98 -42.87
C ILE A 509 -1.39 31.74 -41.62
N ALA A 510 -1.57 30.49 -41.19
CA ALA A 510 -2.49 30.14 -40.11
C ALA A 510 -2.18 30.89 -38.79
N ASN A 511 -0.89 31.12 -38.52
CA ASN A 511 -0.43 31.85 -37.34
C ASN A 511 -0.57 33.39 -37.45
N MET A 512 -0.91 33.93 -38.63
CA MET A 512 -1.22 35.36 -38.81
C MET A 512 -2.52 35.76 -38.14
N THR A 513 -3.40 34.80 -37.80
CA THR A 513 -4.67 35.07 -37.09
C THR A 513 -4.49 35.77 -35.73
N LYS A 514 -3.27 35.75 -35.18
CA LYS A 514 -2.91 36.46 -33.94
C LYS A 514 -2.60 37.95 -34.17
N LEU A 515 -2.49 38.40 -35.41
CA LEU A 515 -2.15 39.78 -35.76
C LEU A 515 -3.42 40.63 -35.90
N THR A 516 -3.36 41.86 -35.38
CA THR A 516 -4.39 42.88 -35.63
C THR A 516 -4.31 43.40 -37.07
N LYS A 517 -5.41 43.99 -37.57
CA LYS A 517 -5.46 44.57 -38.92
C LYS A 517 -4.36 45.62 -39.17
N THR A 518 -4.05 46.42 -38.16
CA THR A 518 -2.97 47.43 -38.19
C THR A 518 -1.57 46.80 -38.29
N ASN A 519 -1.38 45.59 -37.77
CA ASN A 519 -0.11 44.88 -37.88
C ASN A 519 0.03 44.19 -39.24
N ILE A 520 -1.09 43.80 -39.85
CA ILE A 520 -1.10 43.21 -41.21
C ILE A 520 -0.67 44.25 -42.26
N SER A 521 -1.13 45.50 -42.18
CA SER A 521 -0.67 46.57 -43.09
C SER A 521 0.81 46.91 -42.91
N ARG A 522 1.38 46.64 -41.72
CA ARG A 522 2.82 46.80 -41.44
C ARG A 522 3.66 45.60 -41.87
N ASN A 523 3.06 44.57 -42.46
CA ASN A 523 3.80 43.45 -43.03
C ASN A 523 4.74 43.93 -44.13
N VAL A 524 5.77 43.12 -44.41
CA VAL A 524 6.63 43.26 -45.57
C VAL A 524 6.45 42.02 -46.43
N ALA A 525 5.99 42.20 -47.67
CA ALA A 525 5.77 41.10 -48.60
C ALA A 525 7.00 40.87 -49.48
N ILE A 526 7.42 39.61 -49.62
CA ILE A 526 8.48 39.18 -50.53
C ILE A 526 7.83 38.27 -51.57
N ILE A 527 7.78 38.71 -52.82
CA ILE A 527 7.01 38.09 -53.91
C ILE A 527 7.96 37.53 -54.97
N ILE A 528 7.71 36.29 -55.39
CA ILE A 528 8.43 35.58 -56.46
C ILE A 528 7.42 35.13 -57.51
N GLY A 529 7.61 35.48 -58.78
CA GLY A 529 6.62 35.28 -59.84
C GLY A 529 5.56 36.38 -59.84
N GLN A 530 5.90 37.59 -60.31
CA GLN A 530 4.97 38.73 -60.27
C GLN A 530 3.70 38.47 -61.10
N LYS A 531 3.83 37.78 -62.24
CA LYS A 531 2.73 37.48 -63.16
C LYS A 531 1.73 36.51 -62.53
N GLU A 532 2.23 35.45 -61.90
CA GLU A 532 1.43 34.43 -61.22
C GLU A 532 0.78 34.98 -59.94
N GLU A 533 1.46 35.89 -59.24
CA GLU A 533 1.01 36.45 -57.96
C GLU A 533 0.39 37.85 -58.10
N MET A 534 -0.14 38.21 -59.26
CA MET A 534 -0.65 39.56 -59.53
C MET A 534 -1.76 39.97 -58.55
N ASN A 535 -2.60 39.03 -58.12
CA ASN A 535 -3.60 39.29 -57.09
C ASN A 535 -2.98 39.67 -55.75
N ALA A 536 -1.88 39.02 -55.36
CA ALA A 536 -1.14 39.36 -54.15
C ALA A 536 -0.51 40.75 -54.24
N VAL A 537 0.07 41.09 -55.40
CA VAL A 537 0.66 42.42 -55.66
C VAL A 537 -0.40 43.51 -55.52
N ARG A 538 -1.57 43.33 -56.14
CA ARG A 538 -2.69 44.29 -56.06
C ARG A 538 -3.22 44.45 -54.63
N GLU A 539 -3.41 43.34 -53.91
CA GLU A 539 -3.87 43.40 -52.51
C GLU A 539 -2.85 44.07 -51.59
N CYS A 540 -1.56 43.77 -51.74
CA CYS A 540 -0.49 44.43 -50.99
C CYS A 540 -0.48 45.94 -51.25
N LYS A 541 -0.62 46.35 -52.51
CA LYS A 541 -0.70 47.77 -52.89
C LYS A 541 -1.91 48.46 -52.27
N LYS A 542 -3.09 47.85 -52.30
CA LYS A 542 -4.32 48.36 -51.66
C LYS A 542 -4.17 48.55 -50.15
N LEU A 543 -3.41 47.69 -49.48
CA LEU A 543 -3.20 47.73 -48.02
C LEU A 543 -1.96 48.52 -47.59
N GLY A 544 -1.21 49.11 -48.53
CA GLY A 544 0.04 49.83 -48.24
C GLY A 544 1.19 48.94 -47.76
N ILE A 545 1.14 47.63 -48.01
CA ILE A 545 2.18 46.67 -47.63
C ILE A 545 3.37 46.84 -48.57
N LYS A 546 4.56 47.06 -48.00
CA LYS A 546 5.78 47.22 -48.81
C LYS A 546 6.22 45.91 -49.45
N THR A 547 6.41 45.91 -50.77
CA THR A 547 6.71 44.71 -51.55
C THR A 547 8.17 44.65 -52.02
N PHE A 548 8.76 43.46 -51.90
CA PHE A 548 10.06 43.10 -52.43
C PHE A 548 9.85 42.02 -53.50
N THR A 549 10.06 42.34 -54.77
CA THR A 549 9.72 41.44 -55.87
C THR A 549 10.95 41.06 -56.66
N ILE A 550 11.11 39.76 -56.93
CA ILE A 550 12.03 39.29 -57.97
C ILE A 550 11.35 39.58 -59.31
N VAL A 551 11.96 40.46 -60.11
CA VAL A 551 11.40 40.95 -61.37
C VAL A 551 12.18 40.30 -62.50
N ASP A 552 11.50 39.47 -63.27
CA ASP A 552 12.03 38.95 -64.53
C ASP A 552 11.65 39.88 -65.70
N THR A 553 12.06 39.50 -66.90
CA THR A 553 11.95 40.27 -68.14
C THR A 553 10.51 40.53 -68.57
N ASN A 554 9.58 39.67 -68.16
CA ASN A 554 8.14 39.77 -68.42
C ASN A 554 7.34 40.48 -67.30
N CYS A 555 8.02 41.07 -66.31
CA CYS A 555 7.42 41.70 -65.15
C CYS A 555 7.41 43.23 -65.27
N ASN A 556 6.42 43.90 -64.65
CA ASN A 556 6.34 45.36 -64.58
C ASN A 556 7.01 45.87 -63.28
N PRO A 557 8.18 46.55 -63.35
CA PRO A 557 8.91 47.00 -62.17
C PRO A 557 8.19 48.10 -61.38
N THR A 558 7.24 48.82 -61.97
CA THR A 558 6.50 49.92 -61.30
C THR A 558 5.51 49.42 -60.24
N LEU A 559 5.16 48.13 -60.28
CA LEU A 559 4.19 47.52 -59.37
C LEU A 559 4.81 47.10 -58.03
N SER A 560 6.11 47.29 -57.81
CA SER A 560 6.79 46.89 -56.57
C SER A 560 7.70 48.00 -56.03
N ASP A 561 7.70 48.18 -54.69
CA ASP A 561 8.55 49.19 -54.05
C ASP A 561 10.05 48.87 -54.16
N HIS A 562 10.40 47.59 -54.08
CA HIS A 562 11.78 47.12 -54.10
C HIS A 562 11.94 45.97 -55.08
N ILE A 563 12.57 46.25 -56.22
CA ILE A 563 12.80 45.26 -57.26
C ILE A 563 14.15 44.58 -57.11
N ILE A 564 14.23 43.29 -57.42
CA ILE A 564 15.47 42.56 -57.65
C ILE A 564 15.38 41.95 -59.05
N PRO A 565 16.04 42.56 -60.06
CA PRO A 565 16.07 42.00 -61.40
C PRO A 565 16.77 40.63 -61.37
N ALA A 566 16.04 39.54 -61.57
CA ALA A 566 16.62 38.19 -61.61
C ALA A 566 15.64 37.20 -62.24
N ASN A 567 16.18 36.11 -62.77
CA ASN A 567 15.41 35.01 -63.33
C ASN A 567 14.64 34.29 -62.20
N ASP A 568 13.31 34.27 -62.29
CA ASP A 568 12.43 33.62 -61.32
C ASP A 568 11.99 32.19 -61.72
N ASP A 569 12.38 31.72 -62.91
CA ASP A 569 12.29 30.31 -63.33
C ASP A 569 13.41 29.45 -62.74
N SER A 570 14.59 30.05 -62.50
CA SER A 570 15.73 29.33 -61.95
C SER A 570 15.63 29.14 -60.44
N ARG A 571 15.46 27.88 -60.02
CA ARG A 571 15.50 27.47 -58.60
C ARG A 571 16.79 27.92 -57.90
N ASN A 572 17.93 27.92 -58.60
CA ASN A 572 19.21 28.33 -58.04
C ASN A 572 19.29 29.84 -57.81
N ALA A 573 18.79 30.64 -58.75
CA ALA A 573 18.72 32.09 -58.61
C ALA A 573 17.81 32.49 -57.44
N ILE A 574 16.60 31.92 -57.38
CA ILE A 574 15.67 32.13 -56.26
C ILE A 574 16.30 31.71 -54.92
N LYS A 575 16.92 30.52 -54.88
CA LYS A 575 17.57 30.00 -53.66
C LYS A 575 18.67 30.95 -53.19
N TYR A 576 19.49 31.47 -54.09
CA TYR A 576 20.56 32.41 -53.74
C TYR A 576 20.00 33.68 -53.09
N ILE A 577 19.03 34.32 -53.75
CA ILE A 577 18.41 35.57 -53.27
C ILE A 577 17.73 35.35 -51.92
N LEU A 578 16.89 34.31 -51.80
CA LEU A 578 16.22 33.97 -50.54
C LEU A 578 17.21 33.64 -49.42
N THR A 579 18.32 32.95 -49.72
CA THR A 579 19.34 32.65 -48.70
C THR A 579 19.98 33.92 -48.16
N LYS A 580 20.25 34.91 -49.02
CA LYS A 580 20.76 36.22 -48.59
C LYS A 580 19.71 36.97 -47.75
N PHE A 581 18.44 36.95 -48.13
CA PHE A 581 17.34 37.52 -47.34
C PHE A 581 17.23 36.88 -45.96
N ILE A 582 17.16 35.54 -45.89
CA ILE A 582 17.09 34.79 -44.63
C ILE A 582 18.27 35.16 -43.73
N THR A 583 19.48 35.21 -44.28
CA THR A 583 20.69 35.52 -43.51
C THR A 583 20.60 36.90 -42.88
N ARG A 584 20.26 37.95 -43.66
CA ARG A 584 20.14 39.31 -43.14
C ARG A 584 19.00 39.47 -42.14
N ILE A 585 17.83 38.91 -42.43
CA ILE A 585 16.67 38.95 -41.53
C ILE A 585 17.01 38.27 -40.20
N ARG A 586 17.62 37.09 -40.22
CA ARG A 586 18.01 36.36 -39.00
C ARG A 586 19.04 37.10 -38.17
N LEU A 587 20.05 37.69 -38.81
CA LEU A 587 21.06 38.48 -38.13
C LEU A 587 20.41 39.70 -37.44
N ALA A 588 19.57 40.44 -38.15
CA ALA A 588 18.81 41.57 -37.61
C ALA A 588 17.91 41.17 -36.43
N GLN A 589 17.18 40.06 -36.55
CA GLN A 589 16.34 39.55 -35.45
C GLN A 589 17.14 39.15 -34.21
N LYS A 590 18.32 38.54 -34.41
CA LYS A 590 19.23 38.20 -33.31
C LYS A 590 19.74 39.46 -32.62
N LEU A 591 20.16 40.47 -33.39
CA LEU A 591 20.61 41.76 -32.87
C LEU A 591 19.50 42.45 -32.06
N ARG A 592 18.29 42.57 -32.63
CA ARG A 592 17.13 43.11 -31.92
C ARG A 592 16.88 42.39 -30.60
N SER A 593 16.91 41.05 -30.58
CA SER A 593 16.68 40.28 -29.35
C SER A 593 17.73 40.52 -28.28
N ARG A 594 18.98 40.84 -28.67
CA ARG A 594 20.05 41.21 -27.74
C ARG A 594 19.81 42.61 -27.19
N LEU A 595 19.50 43.58 -28.06
CA LEU A 595 19.18 44.96 -27.65
C LEU A 595 18.01 45.00 -26.66
N GLN A 596 16.94 44.24 -26.93
CA GLN A 596 15.79 44.14 -26.02
C GLN A 596 16.13 43.49 -24.68
N LYS A 597 17.12 42.58 -24.63
CA LYS A 597 17.58 41.98 -23.37
C LYS A 597 18.40 42.98 -22.56
N LEU A 598 19.28 43.75 -23.22
CA LEU A 598 20.10 44.78 -22.60
C LEU A 598 19.24 45.92 -22.02
N GLN A 599 18.23 46.37 -22.77
CA GLN A 599 17.25 47.35 -22.29
C GLN A 599 16.47 46.84 -21.07
N LYS A 600 16.17 45.55 -20.99
CA LYS A 600 15.46 44.94 -19.85
C LYS A 600 16.35 44.71 -18.63
N SER A 601 17.67 44.65 -18.79
CA SER A 601 18.62 44.43 -17.70
C SER A 601 19.13 45.72 -17.06
N GLY A 602 18.54 46.88 -17.35
CA GLY A 602 18.92 48.18 -16.77
C GLY A 602 20.30 48.70 -17.17
N LEU A 603 21.03 47.99 -18.03
CA LEU A 603 22.37 48.33 -18.53
C LEU A 603 22.30 49.05 -19.88
N GLY A 604 21.41 50.03 -19.99
CA GLY A 604 21.33 50.92 -21.14
C GLY A 604 22.16 52.18 -20.89
N LEU A 605 23.19 52.40 -21.72
CA LEU A 605 23.89 53.67 -21.92
C LEU A 605 22.94 54.86 -22.06
#